data_AF-A0A0G1YH66-F1
#
_entry.id   AF-A0A0G1YH66-F1
#
_cell.length_a   1.000
_cell.length_b   1.000
_cell.length_c   1.000
_cell.angle_alpha   90.00
_cell.angle_beta   90.00
_cell.angle_gamma   90.00
#
_symmetry.space_group_name_H-M   'P 1'
#
loop_
_entity.id
_entity.type
_entity.pdbx_description
1 polymer ?
#
loop_
_entity_poly.entity_id
_entity_poly.type
_entity_poly.pdbx_seq_one_letter_code
_entity_poly.pdbx_strand_id
1 'polypeptide(L)'
;MTTDKSKQDVLSWNVKRIATALKITPEEVRQYFTDGRRVSFVLERRLASEVLLGKITGDEGAGYDIVDKDGHKWEVRSITKDGIYFSPSYMVGSGRKFNEEGFLKKLKEVEGYIAADVESFPDVPFWMVPSMQVLRWWKSGKLGTITKVSRKTALKLLNP
;
A
#
# COMPACT_ATOMS: atom_id res chain seq x y z
N MET A 1 -9.94 21.81 13.38
CA MET A 1 -9.39 20.48 13.10
C MET A 1 -9.17 20.38 11.60
N THR A 2 -7.93 20.54 11.15
CA THR A 2 -7.55 20.41 9.74
C THR A 2 -7.65 18.94 9.35
N THR A 3 -8.58 18.63 8.44
CA THR A 3 -8.61 17.35 7.73
C THR A 3 -7.39 17.31 6.82
N ASP A 4 -6.37 16.58 7.24
CA ASP A 4 -5.19 16.32 6.41
C ASP A 4 -5.64 15.44 5.23
N LYS A 5 -5.73 16.02 4.04
CA LYS A 5 -6.13 15.30 2.82
C LYS A 5 -4.98 14.40 2.42
N SER A 6 -5.25 13.13 2.14
CA SER A 6 -4.28 12.26 1.49
C SER A 6 -3.86 12.86 0.15
N LYS A 7 -2.55 13.05 -0.04
CA LYS A 7 -1.99 13.52 -1.32
C LYS A 7 -2.05 12.36 -2.32
N GLN A 8 -2.82 12.54 -3.40
CA GLN A 8 -2.89 11.60 -4.51
C GLN A 8 -1.81 11.94 -5.55
N ASP A 9 -1.11 10.93 -6.03
CA ASP A 9 -0.22 11.00 -7.18
C ASP A 9 -0.30 9.67 -7.97
N VAL A 10 0.35 9.56 -9.12
CA VAL A 10 0.22 8.42 -10.03
C VAL A 10 1.58 7.88 -10.46
N LEU A 11 1.75 6.57 -10.35
CA LEU A 11 2.83 5.86 -11.04
C LEU A 11 2.30 5.30 -12.36
N SER A 12 2.93 5.66 -13.48
CA SER A 12 2.55 5.18 -14.80
C SER A 12 3.57 4.21 -15.39
N TRP A 13 3.09 3.25 -16.20
CA TRP A 13 3.92 2.27 -16.90
C TRP A 13 3.58 2.17 -18.39
N ASN A 14 4.60 1.91 -19.21
CA ASN A 14 4.37 1.58 -20.62
C ASN A 14 4.27 0.05 -20.80
N VAL A 15 3.04 -0.45 -20.88
CA VAL A 15 2.75 -1.89 -21.00
C VAL A 15 3.49 -2.55 -22.17
N LYS A 16 3.54 -1.88 -23.34
CA LYS A 16 4.21 -2.41 -24.53
C LYS A 16 5.72 -2.58 -24.28
N ARG A 17 6.37 -1.58 -23.69
CA ARG A 17 7.80 -1.64 -23.38
C ARG A 17 8.13 -2.74 -22.37
N ILE A 18 7.27 -2.92 -21.35
CA ILE A 18 7.45 -4.00 -20.37
C ILE A 18 7.28 -5.36 -21.03
N ALA A 19 6.22 -5.54 -21.82
CA ALA A 19 5.96 -6.77 -22.56
C ALA A 19 7.17 -7.15 -23.44
N THR A 20 7.70 -6.19 -24.21
CA THR A 20 8.91 -6.40 -25.01
C THR A 20 10.12 -6.76 -24.15
N ALA A 21 10.37 -6.04 -23.06
CA ALA A 21 11.54 -6.26 -22.21
C ALA A 21 11.51 -7.63 -21.50
N LEU A 22 10.32 -8.06 -21.06
CA LEU A 22 10.12 -9.32 -20.36
C LEU A 22 9.83 -10.50 -21.29
N LYS A 23 9.71 -10.25 -22.60
CA LYS A 23 9.36 -11.26 -23.63
C LYS A 23 8.04 -11.99 -23.33
N ILE A 24 7.06 -11.24 -22.84
CA ILE A 24 5.69 -11.70 -22.57
C ILE A 24 4.69 -10.81 -23.29
N THR A 25 3.43 -11.21 -23.33
CA THR A 25 2.35 -10.43 -23.93
C THR A 25 1.94 -9.25 -23.05
N PRO A 26 1.35 -8.18 -23.63
CA PRO A 26 0.74 -7.09 -22.86
C PRO A 26 -0.32 -7.55 -21.85
N GLU A 27 -1.01 -8.65 -22.13
CA GLU A 27 -2.03 -9.22 -21.25
C GLU A 27 -1.39 -9.87 -20.01
N GLU A 28 -0.32 -10.66 -20.20
CA GLU A 28 0.45 -11.23 -19.08
C GLU A 28 1.05 -10.13 -18.20
N VAL A 29 1.48 -9.00 -18.78
CA VAL A 29 1.88 -7.82 -18.01
C VAL A 29 0.73 -7.31 -17.14
N ARG A 30 -0.47 -7.09 -17.70
CA ARG A 30 -1.62 -6.61 -16.92
C ARG A 30 -2.01 -7.57 -15.79
N GLN A 31 -1.98 -8.88 -16.06
CA GLN A 31 -2.27 -9.90 -15.06
C GLN A 31 -1.23 -9.92 -13.94
N TYR A 32 0.06 -9.79 -14.28
CA TYR A 32 1.12 -9.74 -13.28
C TYR A 32 1.04 -8.47 -12.43
N PHE A 33 0.81 -7.32 -13.06
CA PHE A 33 0.84 -6.02 -12.39
C PHE A 33 -0.45 -5.65 -11.64
N THR A 34 -1.52 -6.42 -11.77
CA THR A 34 -2.72 -6.33 -10.92
C THR A 34 -2.71 -7.33 -9.76
N ASP A 35 -1.78 -8.29 -9.72
CA ASP A 35 -1.58 -9.16 -8.55
C ASP A 35 -0.73 -8.43 -7.49
N GLY A 36 -1.42 -7.93 -6.45
CA GLY A 36 -0.79 -7.23 -5.32
C GLY A 36 0.34 -8.00 -4.62
N ARG A 37 0.39 -9.34 -4.72
CA ARG A 37 1.49 -10.15 -4.13
C ARG A 37 2.76 -10.11 -4.97
N ARG A 38 2.65 -9.72 -6.24
CA ARG A 38 3.75 -9.71 -7.21
C ARG A 38 4.23 -8.30 -7.45
N VAL A 39 3.31 -7.38 -7.72
CA VAL A 39 3.64 -6.01 -8.11
C VAL A 39 4.15 -5.16 -6.93
N SER A 40 3.84 -5.52 -5.67
CA SER A 40 4.27 -4.79 -4.48
C SER A 40 5.77 -4.52 -4.45
N PHE A 41 6.58 -5.54 -4.76
CA PHE A 41 8.03 -5.43 -4.78
C PHE A 41 8.55 -4.40 -5.80
N VAL A 42 7.88 -4.25 -6.94
CA VAL A 42 8.24 -3.25 -7.96
C VAL A 42 7.73 -1.86 -7.54
N LEU A 43 6.54 -1.79 -6.95
CA LEU A 43 5.98 -0.55 -6.41
C LEU A 43 6.85 0.04 -5.32
N GLU A 44 7.26 -0.76 -4.32
CA GLU A 44 8.12 -0.33 -3.23
C GLU A 44 9.41 0.31 -3.72
N ARG A 45 10.05 -0.32 -4.72
CA ARG A 45 11.27 0.20 -5.34
C ARG A 45 11.05 1.56 -5.99
N ARG A 46 9.98 1.70 -6.79
CA ARG A 46 9.66 2.98 -7.45
C ARG A 46 9.27 4.05 -6.46
N LEU A 47 8.45 3.73 -5.46
CA LEU A 47 8.05 4.66 -4.40
C LEU A 47 9.27 5.13 -3.61
N ALA A 48 10.20 4.23 -3.28
CA ALA A 48 11.44 4.59 -2.60
C ALA A 48 12.29 5.53 -3.47
N SER A 49 12.51 5.21 -4.75
CA SER A 49 13.42 5.98 -5.60
C SER A 49 12.84 7.27 -6.17
N GLU A 50 11.55 7.29 -6.53
CA GLU A 50 10.92 8.39 -7.27
C GLU A 50 10.13 9.34 -6.36
N VAL A 51 9.58 8.84 -5.24
CA VAL A 51 8.65 9.59 -4.40
C VAL A 51 9.27 9.97 -3.06
N LEU A 52 9.76 8.98 -2.32
CA LEU A 52 10.29 9.20 -0.97
C LEU A 52 11.77 9.57 -0.93
N LEU A 53 12.48 9.42 -2.07
CA LEU A 53 13.93 9.61 -2.19
C LEU A 53 14.70 8.84 -1.10
N GLY A 54 14.21 7.65 -0.78
CA GLY A 54 14.62 6.81 0.33
C GLY A 54 15.14 5.45 -0.11
N LYS A 55 15.05 4.47 0.79
CA LYS A 55 15.49 3.09 0.55
C LYS A 55 14.45 2.08 1.01
N ILE A 56 14.31 1.01 0.24
CA ILE A 56 13.57 -0.17 0.69
C ILE A 56 14.30 -0.80 1.88
N THR A 57 13.56 -1.38 2.81
CA THR A 57 14.17 -2.27 3.80
C THR A 57 14.62 -3.57 3.12
N GLY A 58 15.82 -4.06 3.47
CA GLY A 58 16.32 -5.35 2.99
C GLY A 58 15.88 -6.54 3.86
N ASP A 59 15.26 -6.28 5.02
CA ASP A 59 14.85 -7.30 5.97
C ASP A 59 13.37 -7.61 5.84
N GLU A 60 13.03 -8.85 5.44
CA GLU A 60 11.66 -9.38 5.44
C GLU A 60 11.02 -9.40 6.85
N GLY A 61 11.83 -9.22 7.90
CA GLY A 61 11.38 -9.07 9.29
C GLY A 61 11.18 -7.62 9.76
N ALA A 62 11.51 -6.63 8.93
CA ALA A 62 11.32 -5.24 9.30
C ALA A 62 9.82 -4.89 9.34
N GLY A 63 9.41 -4.21 10.40
CA GLY A 63 8.03 -3.75 10.57
C GLY A 63 7.64 -2.57 9.67
N TYR A 64 8.19 -2.42 8.46
CA TYR A 64 7.90 -1.37 7.48
C TYR A 64 8.59 -1.71 6.15
N ASP A 65 8.21 -1.07 5.04
CA ASP A 65 8.72 -1.39 3.69
C ASP A 65 9.76 -0.38 3.18
N ILE A 66 9.62 0.91 3.54
CA ILE A 66 10.50 1.98 3.06
C ILE A 66 10.92 2.90 4.22
N VAL A 67 12.17 3.37 4.18
CA VAL A 67 12.63 4.51 4.97
C VAL A 67 12.86 5.69 4.02
N ASP A 68 12.19 6.82 4.26
CA ASP A 68 12.34 8.01 3.42
C ASP A 68 13.66 8.76 3.70
N LYS A 69 13.92 9.81 2.90
CA LYS A 69 15.14 10.64 3.04
C LYS A 69 15.31 11.30 4.41
N ASP A 70 14.23 11.49 5.17
CA ASP A 70 14.22 12.14 6.48
C ASP A 70 14.24 11.11 7.61
N GLY A 71 14.27 9.81 7.29
CA GLY A 71 14.34 8.71 8.24
C GLY A 71 12.97 8.19 8.70
N HIS A 72 11.86 8.68 8.13
CA HIS A 72 10.53 8.18 8.49
C HIS A 72 10.26 6.83 7.82
N LYS A 73 9.51 5.98 8.52
CA LYS A 73 9.20 4.60 8.10
C LYS A 73 7.81 4.54 7.49
N TRP A 74 7.68 3.87 6.36
CA TRP A 74 6.45 3.77 5.58
C TRP A 74 6.10 2.31 5.26
N GLU A 75 4.81 1.96 5.39
CA GLU A 75 4.27 0.69 4.92
C GLU A 75 3.61 0.87 3.56
N VAL A 76 3.93 0.03 2.58
CA VAL A 76 3.27 0.01 1.28
C VAL A 76 2.15 -1.03 1.28
N ARG A 77 0.99 -0.65 0.74
CA ARG A 77 -0.16 -1.54 0.60
C ARG A 77 -0.77 -1.42 -0.78
N SER A 78 -0.98 -2.57 -1.42
CA SER A 78 -1.74 -2.63 -2.66
C SER A 78 -3.24 -2.71 -2.35
N ILE A 79 -4.04 -1.86 -2.99
CA ILE A 79 -5.49 -2.00 -3.08
C ILE A 79 -5.78 -2.88 -4.29
N THR A 80 -6.29 -4.08 -4.05
CA THR A 80 -6.66 -5.04 -5.11
C THR A 80 -8.18 -5.11 -5.27
N LYS A 81 -8.68 -5.93 -6.19
CA LYS A 81 -10.11 -6.26 -6.29
C LYS A 81 -10.71 -6.77 -4.98
N ASP A 82 -9.90 -7.46 -4.16
CA ASP A 82 -10.29 -8.02 -2.87
C ASP A 82 -10.19 -6.99 -1.73
N GLY A 83 -9.75 -5.78 -2.04
CA GLY A 83 -9.61 -4.66 -1.10
C GLY A 83 -8.19 -4.48 -0.58
N ILE A 84 -8.10 -3.94 0.64
CA ILE A 84 -6.85 -3.60 1.32
C ILE A 84 -6.96 -3.93 2.81
N TYR A 85 -5.82 -4.26 3.42
CA TYR A 85 -5.66 -4.43 4.87
C TYR A 85 -4.65 -3.41 5.39
N PHE A 86 -4.93 -2.82 6.54
CA PHE A 86 -3.99 -1.94 7.24
C PHE A 86 -3.24 -2.64 8.38
N SER A 87 -3.68 -3.83 8.78
CA SER A 87 -2.98 -4.69 9.72
C SER A 87 -1.67 -5.23 9.12
N PRO A 88 -0.70 -5.62 9.97
CA PRO A 88 0.53 -6.26 9.51
C PRO A 88 0.26 -7.49 8.65
N SER A 89 1.06 -7.70 7.60
CA SER A 89 0.91 -8.79 6.63
C SER A 89 0.94 -10.17 7.28
N TYR A 90 1.69 -10.34 8.38
CA TYR A 90 1.75 -11.59 9.17
C TYR A 90 0.47 -11.90 9.95
N MET A 91 -0.43 -10.92 10.16
CA MET A 91 -1.71 -11.12 10.88
C MET A 91 -2.87 -11.51 9.97
N VAL A 92 -2.67 -11.53 8.65
CA VAL A 92 -3.75 -11.70 7.65
C VAL A 92 -3.47 -12.91 6.77
N GLY A 93 -4.34 -13.92 6.81
CA GLY A 93 -4.26 -15.13 5.99
C GLY A 93 -4.90 -16.34 6.68
N SER A 94 -4.95 -17.48 5.98
CA SER A 94 -5.53 -18.72 6.51
C SER A 94 -4.89 -19.10 7.86
N GLY A 95 -5.73 -19.34 8.88
CA GLY A 95 -5.31 -19.73 10.23
C GLY A 95 -4.80 -18.59 11.12
N ARG A 96 -4.77 -17.33 10.64
CA ARG A 96 -4.24 -16.19 11.41
C ARG A 96 -5.36 -15.43 12.12
N LYS A 97 -5.07 -14.93 13.32
CA LYS A 97 -5.99 -14.10 14.11
C LYS A 97 -5.51 -12.66 14.11
N PHE A 98 -6.44 -11.73 13.94
CA PHE A 98 -6.16 -10.32 14.13
C PHE A 98 -5.69 -10.08 15.57
N ASN A 99 -4.56 -9.39 15.72
CA ASN A 99 -4.00 -8.98 17.00
C ASN A 99 -4.01 -7.45 17.05
N GLU A 100 -4.92 -6.91 17.87
CA GLU A 100 -5.12 -5.47 18.04
C GLU A 100 -3.87 -4.78 18.58
N GLU A 101 -3.21 -5.36 19.58
CA GLU A 101 -2.01 -4.79 20.20
C GLU A 101 -0.88 -4.62 19.17
N GLY A 102 -0.62 -5.64 18.36
CA GLY A 102 0.42 -5.57 17.34
C GLY A 102 0.04 -4.63 16.17
N PHE A 103 -1.25 -4.46 15.85
CA PHE A 103 -1.69 -3.41 14.94
C PHE A 103 -1.42 -2.01 15.51
N LEU A 104 -1.80 -1.76 16.78
CA LEU A 104 -1.56 -0.48 17.43
C LEU A 104 -0.07 -0.18 17.61
N LYS A 105 0.75 -1.21 17.87
CA LYS A 105 2.21 -1.09 17.91
C LYS A 105 2.77 -0.67 16.55
N LYS A 106 2.36 -1.35 15.47
CA LYS A 106 2.76 -1.01 14.09
C LYS A 106 2.44 0.45 13.75
N LEU A 107 1.23 0.93 14.08
CA LEU A 107 0.83 2.32 13.85
C LEU A 107 1.70 3.36 14.55
N LYS A 108 2.40 2.97 15.63
CA LYS A 108 3.37 3.85 16.32
C LYS A 108 4.78 3.78 15.73
N GLU A 109 5.09 2.69 15.01
CA GLU A 109 6.41 2.44 14.42
C GLU A 109 6.58 3.05 13.03
N VAL A 110 5.48 3.28 12.31
CA VAL A 110 5.47 3.85 10.97
C VAL A 110 4.81 5.22 10.96
N GLU A 111 5.35 6.13 10.16
CA GLU A 111 4.80 7.46 9.92
C GLU A 111 3.45 7.36 9.21
N GLY A 112 3.35 6.41 8.28
CA GLY A 112 2.12 6.16 7.57
C GLY A 112 2.19 5.01 6.59
N TYR A 113 1.16 4.96 5.76
CA TYR A 113 0.95 3.99 4.71
C TYR A 113 1.00 4.68 3.35
N ILE A 114 1.52 3.99 2.36
CA ILE A 114 1.33 4.32 0.94
C ILE A 114 0.37 3.28 0.37
N ALA A 115 -0.88 3.68 0.14
CA ALA A 115 -1.88 2.82 -0.46
C ALA A 115 -1.86 3.02 -1.99
N ALA A 116 -1.65 1.97 -2.78
CA ALA A 116 -1.56 2.04 -4.24
C ALA A 116 -2.65 1.18 -4.90
N ASP A 117 -3.46 1.76 -5.79
CA ASP A 117 -4.57 1.06 -6.46
C ASP A 117 -4.13 0.33 -7.72
N VAL A 118 -3.59 -0.87 -7.53
CA VAL A 118 -2.96 -1.67 -8.59
C VAL A 118 -3.95 -2.16 -9.65
N GLU A 119 -5.24 -2.20 -9.31
CA GLU A 119 -6.32 -2.49 -10.27
C GLU A 119 -6.50 -1.40 -11.34
N SER A 120 -5.89 -0.22 -11.15
CA SER A 120 -5.90 0.88 -12.14
C SER A 120 -4.70 0.80 -13.11
N PHE A 121 -3.86 -0.23 -13.02
CA PHE A 121 -2.72 -0.43 -13.93
C PHE A 121 -3.13 -0.31 -15.42
N PRO A 122 -2.42 0.50 -16.23
CA PRO A 122 -1.02 0.91 -16.07
C PRO A 122 -0.79 2.25 -15.38
N ASP A 123 -1.84 2.95 -14.95
CA ASP A 123 -1.74 4.22 -14.25
C ASP A 123 -2.23 3.99 -12.83
N VAL A 124 -1.31 3.69 -11.92
CA VAL A 124 -1.60 3.28 -10.54
C VAL A 124 -1.59 4.53 -9.66
N PRO A 125 -2.76 5.03 -9.23
CA PRO A 125 -2.81 6.09 -8.24
C PRO A 125 -2.34 5.55 -6.90
N PHE A 126 -1.67 6.39 -6.14
CA PHE A 126 -1.30 6.10 -4.77
C PHE A 126 -1.57 7.30 -3.86
N TRP A 127 -1.73 6.99 -2.57
CA TRP A 127 -2.02 7.96 -1.52
C TRP A 127 -1.09 7.74 -0.34
N MET A 128 -0.49 8.82 0.15
CA MET A 128 0.20 8.81 1.44
C MET A 128 -0.82 9.09 2.54
N VAL A 129 -0.89 8.20 3.53
CA VAL A 129 -1.87 8.23 4.62
C VAL A 129 -1.15 8.16 5.96
N PRO A 130 -1.20 9.21 6.79
CA PRO A 130 -0.59 9.18 8.11
C PRO A 130 -1.17 8.07 8.99
N SER A 131 -0.34 7.43 9.82
CA SER A 131 -0.78 6.39 10.76
C SER A 131 -1.89 6.86 11.69
N MET A 132 -1.86 8.14 12.08
CA MET A 132 -2.91 8.76 12.88
C MET A 132 -4.27 8.77 12.15
N GLN A 133 -4.29 8.93 10.83
CA GLN A 133 -5.51 8.90 10.04
C GLN A 133 -6.08 7.48 9.95
N VAL A 134 -5.21 6.48 9.78
CA VAL A 134 -5.61 5.06 9.83
C VAL A 134 -6.20 4.70 11.20
N LEU A 135 -5.57 5.17 12.28
CA LEU A 135 -6.08 4.99 13.65
C LEU A 135 -7.48 5.60 13.82
N ARG A 136 -7.71 6.80 13.28
CA ARG A 136 -9.03 7.46 13.32
C ARG A 136 -10.08 6.65 12.56
N TRP A 137 -9.76 6.14 11.38
CA TRP A 137 -10.70 5.29 10.64
C TRP A 137 -11.03 4.01 11.39
N TRP A 138 -10.05 3.37 12.02
CA TRP A 138 -10.29 2.17 12.82
C TRP A 138 -11.17 2.46 14.05
N LYS A 139 -10.81 3.47 14.85
CA LYS A 139 -11.59 3.88 16.05
C LYS A 139 -13.02 4.31 15.73
N SER A 140 -13.27 4.83 14.53
CA SER A 140 -14.61 5.25 14.08
C SER A 140 -15.39 4.14 13.37
N GLY A 141 -14.87 2.91 13.33
CA GLY A 141 -15.52 1.77 12.68
C GLY A 141 -15.58 1.88 11.14
N LYS A 142 -14.80 2.79 10.53
CA LYS A 142 -14.71 2.93 9.07
C LYS A 142 -13.85 1.86 8.42
N LEU A 143 -12.99 1.19 9.20
CA LEU A 143 -12.31 -0.04 8.79
C LEU A 143 -13.07 -1.26 9.32
N GLY A 144 -12.96 -2.40 8.64
CA GLY A 144 -13.47 -3.67 9.17
C GLY A 144 -12.74 -4.08 10.46
N THR A 145 -13.31 -5.05 11.18
CA THR A 145 -12.76 -5.55 12.47
C THR A 145 -11.33 -6.09 12.35
N ILE A 146 -10.97 -6.64 11.19
CA ILE A 146 -9.60 -7.09 10.87
C ILE A 146 -8.82 -6.03 10.06
N THR A 147 -9.27 -4.78 10.08
CA THR A 147 -8.77 -3.62 9.30
C THR A 147 -8.92 -3.75 7.77
N LYS A 148 -9.64 -4.77 7.30
CA LYS A 148 -9.95 -4.93 5.88
C LYS A 148 -11.07 -3.99 5.45
N VAL A 149 -10.92 -3.39 4.28
CA VAL A 149 -12.01 -2.71 3.56
C VAL A 149 -11.98 -3.07 2.08
N SER A 150 -13.13 -3.01 1.41
CA SER A 150 -13.21 -3.20 -0.03
C SER A 150 -12.50 -2.06 -0.78
N ARG A 151 -12.13 -2.28 -2.05
CA ARG A 151 -11.56 -1.23 -2.91
C ARG A 151 -12.46 0.02 -2.95
N LYS A 152 -13.77 -0.15 -3.14
CA LYS A 152 -14.75 0.95 -3.15
C LYS A 152 -14.71 1.76 -1.86
N THR A 153 -14.66 1.11 -0.70
CA THR A 153 -14.59 1.80 0.59
C THR A 153 -13.24 2.47 0.79
N ALA A 154 -12.14 1.82 0.43
CA ALA A 154 -10.80 2.40 0.49
C ALA A 154 -10.71 3.70 -0.33
N LEU A 155 -11.15 3.67 -1.59
CA LEU A 155 -11.11 4.84 -2.47
C LEU A 155 -11.97 6.01 -1.94
N LYS A 156 -13.11 5.72 -1.29
CA LYS A 156 -13.91 6.77 -0.61
C LYS A 156 -13.21 7.38 0.60
N LEU A 157 -12.42 6.58 1.34
CA LEU A 157 -11.67 7.09 2.49
C LEU A 157 -10.47 7.93 2.06
N LEU A 158 -9.84 7.57 0.94
CA LEU A 158 -8.64 8.21 0.39
C LEU A 158 -8.96 9.47 -0.44
N ASN A 159 -10.18 9.56 -0.97
CA ASN A 159 -10.69 10.75 -1.67
C ASN A 159 -11.99 11.24 -0.99
N PRO A 160 -11.90 11.79 0.23
CA PRO A 160 -13.05 12.25 1.00
C PRO A 160 -13.70 13.53 0.44
#